data_AF-A0A0J9VZ09-F1
#
_entry.id   AF-A0A0J9VZ09-F1
#
_cell.length_a   1.000
_cell.length_b   1.000
_cell.length_c   1.000
_cell.angle_alpha   90.00
_cell.angle_beta   90.00
_cell.angle_gamma   90.00
#
_symmetry.space_group_name_H-M   'P 1'
#
loop_
_entity.id
_entity.type
_entity.pdbx_description
1 polymer ?
#
loop_
_entity_poly.entity_id
_entity_poly.type
_entity_poly.pdbx_seq_one_letter_code
_entity_poly.pdbx_strand_id
1 'polypeptide(L)'
;MVSLKLIALFTLTSTFILSVIPASLQNECNNAKDCALNISNEETAEIEKTDEWKENEWNKWKLKLEDNWKQFNLSLIKEKNEWIQNVTKDWNEWMQNMQHKWTHYIENMDESHKSHILEKSLTWNNADWENWVNTELKGLIDNELQNWINQIESQRYTWIEDKWVHWRSYQILTWLKSDWKHDENICWLRKEYIEWNKPSKVRNTGGWLKWKERIYKQSLEWLYWVQNKEKIIQNIKCSGWIRWKDDKNKIFNQWKECFLNNWIREEKWNSLFNDKQTLFLRQ
;
A
#
# COMPACT_ATOMS: atom_id res chain seq x y z
N MET A 1 -15.33 20.70 -33.25
CA MET A 1 -15.80 20.62 -31.85
C MET A 1 -14.92 19.62 -31.12
N VAL A 2 -13.86 20.10 -30.46
CA VAL A 2 -13.01 19.24 -29.62
C VAL A 2 -13.84 18.89 -28.38
N SER A 3 -14.10 17.59 -28.20
CA SER A 3 -14.98 17.06 -27.16
C SER A 3 -14.57 17.56 -25.77
N LEU A 4 -15.51 18.14 -25.03
CA LEU A 4 -15.37 18.51 -23.61
C LEU A 4 -14.84 17.35 -22.73
N LYS A 5 -14.97 16.09 -23.18
CA LYS A 5 -14.42 14.91 -22.50
C LYS A 5 -12.88 14.85 -22.55
N LEU A 6 -12.25 15.39 -23.59
CA LEU A 6 -10.77 15.48 -23.67
C LEU A 6 -10.24 16.51 -22.68
N ILE A 7 -10.94 17.63 -22.48
CA ILE A 7 -10.55 18.71 -21.55
C ILE A 7 -10.67 18.23 -20.09
N ALA A 8 -11.72 17.47 -19.74
CA ALA A 8 -11.90 16.93 -18.39
C ALA A 8 -10.88 15.83 -18.03
N LEU A 9 -10.44 15.01 -19.00
CA LEU A 9 -9.36 14.03 -18.78
C LEU A 9 -7.99 14.72 -18.66
N PHE A 10 -7.82 15.87 -19.32
CA PHE A 10 -6.59 16.65 -19.40
C PHE A 10 -6.30 17.47 -18.13
N THR A 11 -7.35 17.92 -17.42
CA THR A 11 -7.20 18.55 -16.10
C THR A 11 -6.80 17.56 -15.02
N LEU A 12 -7.23 16.29 -15.12
CA LEU A 12 -6.95 15.26 -14.11
C LEU A 12 -5.50 14.75 -14.13
N THR A 13 -4.85 14.63 -15.29
CA THR A 13 -3.48 14.13 -15.39
C THR A 13 -2.43 15.18 -15.04
N SER A 14 -2.70 16.45 -15.36
CA SER A 14 -1.85 17.58 -14.97
C SER A 14 -1.97 17.93 -13.49
N THR A 15 -3.17 17.83 -12.90
CA THR A 15 -3.37 17.98 -11.45
C THR A 15 -2.82 16.81 -10.64
N PHE A 16 -2.84 15.56 -11.13
CA PHE A 16 -2.25 14.42 -10.39
C PHE A 16 -0.72 14.47 -10.30
N ILE A 17 -0.04 15.05 -11.30
CA ILE A 17 1.42 15.25 -11.25
C ILE A 17 1.76 16.46 -10.36
N LEU A 18 0.90 17.48 -10.30
CA LEU A 18 1.09 18.69 -9.50
C LEU A 18 0.59 18.57 -8.05
N SER A 19 -0.32 17.63 -7.74
CA SER A 19 -0.83 17.41 -6.37
C SER A 19 0.15 16.67 -5.46
N VAL A 20 1.24 16.14 -6.03
CA VAL A 20 2.36 15.51 -5.32
C VAL A 20 3.39 16.56 -4.84
N ILE A 21 3.17 17.85 -5.12
CA ILE A 21 4.04 18.95 -4.69
C ILE A 21 3.70 19.35 -3.24
N PRO A 22 4.65 19.28 -2.29
CA PRO A 22 4.44 19.76 -0.92
C PRO A 22 4.08 21.26 -0.89
N ALA A 23 3.18 21.65 0.02
CA ALA A 23 2.69 23.03 0.16
C ALA A 23 3.81 24.08 0.38
N SER A 24 5.00 23.66 0.83
CA SER A 24 6.17 24.54 0.96
C SER A 24 6.63 25.18 -0.36
N LEU A 25 6.42 24.51 -1.50
CA LEU A 25 6.77 25.04 -2.83
C LEU A 25 5.72 25.99 -3.41
N GLN A 26 4.49 26.00 -2.87
CA GLN A 26 3.49 27.01 -3.26
C GLN A 26 3.79 28.37 -2.61
N ASN A 27 4.49 28.38 -1.48
CA ASN A 27 4.75 29.59 -0.71
C ASN A 27 5.92 30.43 -1.24
N GLU A 28 6.89 29.81 -1.94
CA GLU A 28 7.96 30.54 -2.65
C GLU A 28 7.44 31.36 -3.84
N CYS A 29 6.33 30.95 -4.46
CA CYS A 29 5.69 31.68 -5.56
C CYS A 29 5.09 33.04 -5.13
N ASN A 30 4.78 33.23 -3.85
CA ASN A 30 4.19 34.47 -3.34
C ASN A 30 5.23 35.59 -3.13
N ASN A 31 6.50 35.23 -2.96
CA ASN A 31 7.59 36.18 -2.70
C ASN A 31 8.21 36.76 -3.98
N ALA A 32 7.84 36.27 -5.16
CA ALA A 32 8.35 36.71 -6.46
C ALA A 32 7.59 37.92 -7.05
N LYS A 33 6.90 38.72 -6.23
CA LYS A 33 6.15 39.90 -6.70
C LYS A 33 7.03 41.12 -7.04
N ASP A 34 8.31 41.14 -6.64
CA ASP A 34 9.21 42.28 -6.83
C ASP A 34 10.19 42.19 -8.01
N CYS A 35 10.32 41.04 -8.69
CA CYS A 35 11.18 40.91 -9.88
C CYS A 35 10.45 41.27 -11.19
N ALA A 36 9.64 42.33 -11.17
CA ALA A 36 8.89 42.78 -12.33
C ALA A 36 9.48 44.08 -12.87
N LEU A 37 10.53 44.04 -13.71
CA LEU A 37 10.72 45.05 -14.75
C LEU A 37 11.81 44.83 -15.81
N ASN A 38 12.79 43.92 -15.67
CA ASN A 38 13.91 43.88 -16.62
C ASN A 38 14.15 42.50 -17.26
N ILE A 39 13.27 42.06 -18.16
CA ILE A 39 13.62 41.02 -19.13
C ILE A 39 13.11 41.47 -20.50
N SER A 40 13.77 42.49 -21.04
CA SER A 40 13.73 42.80 -22.47
C SER A 40 14.80 41.97 -23.17
N ASN A 41 14.35 41.03 -24.01
CA ASN A 41 15.08 40.49 -25.17
C ASN A 41 16.38 39.69 -24.99
N GLU A 42 16.88 39.46 -23.77
CA GLU A 42 18.15 38.73 -23.57
C GLU A 42 17.98 37.23 -23.17
N GLU A 43 16.80 36.81 -22.70
CA GLU A 43 16.54 35.41 -22.27
C GLU A 43 16.01 34.47 -23.38
N THR A 44 15.77 34.96 -24.60
CA THR A 44 15.28 34.08 -25.68
C THR A 44 16.35 33.14 -26.23
N ALA A 45 17.62 33.37 -25.93
CA ALA A 45 18.73 32.57 -26.44
C ALA A 45 18.91 31.21 -25.73
N GLU A 46 18.48 31.07 -24.47
CA GLU A 46 18.63 29.82 -23.72
C GLU A 46 17.53 28.78 -23.99
N ILE A 47 16.45 29.22 -24.66
CA ILE A 47 15.19 28.45 -24.81
C ILE A 47 15.16 27.55 -26.04
N GLU A 48 16.03 27.74 -27.04
CA GLU A 48 15.92 27.01 -28.31
C GLU A 48 16.77 25.75 -28.39
N LYS A 49 16.67 24.88 -27.37
CA LYS A 49 17.07 23.48 -27.55
C LYS A 49 16.12 22.82 -28.54
N THR A 50 16.66 22.11 -29.53
CA THR A 50 15.86 21.48 -30.59
C THR A 50 14.91 20.42 -30.02
N ASP A 51 13.78 20.19 -30.69
CA ASP A 51 12.85 19.12 -30.29
C ASP A 51 13.53 17.74 -30.26
N GLU A 52 14.48 17.50 -31.17
CA GLU A 52 15.31 16.30 -31.21
C GLU A 52 16.18 16.16 -29.96
N TRP A 53 16.84 17.24 -29.52
CA TRP A 53 17.61 17.22 -28.28
C TRP A 53 16.74 16.88 -27.06
N LYS A 54 15.54 17.46 -26.99
CA LYS A 54 14.58 17.22 -25.88
C LYS A 54 14.08 15.77 -25.86
N GLU A 55 13.86 15.18 -27.02
CA GLU A 55 13.51 13.76 -27.16
C GLU A 55 14.68 12.86 -26.76
N ASN A 56 15.92 13.22 -27.13
CA ASN A 56 17.12 12.48 -26.73
C ASN A 56 17.33 12.49 -25.21
N GLU A 57 17.09 13.60 -24.53
CA GLU A 57 17.16 13.66 -23.07
C GLU A 57 16.10 12.77 -22.39
N TRP A 58 14.88 12.72 -22.95
CA TRP A 58 13.84 11.80 -22.47
C TRP A 58 14.26 10.33 -22.65
N ASN A 59 14.85 9.99 -23.78
CA ASN A 59 15.35 8.65 -24.04
C ASN A 59 16.51 8.26 -23.11
N LYS A 60 17.44 9.18 -22.85
CA LYS A 60 18.51 8.97 -21.85
C LYS A 60 17.94 8.75 -20.45
N TRP A 61 16.96 9.55 -20.04
CA TRP A 61 16.30 9.39 -18.75
C TRP A 61 15.60 8.03 -18.64
N LYS A 62 14.89 7.57 -19.69
CA LYS A 62 14.26 6.24 -19.73
C LYS A 62 15.28 5.10 -19.60
N LEU A 63 16.44 5.21 -20.24
CA LEU A 63 17.50 4.21 -20.10
C LEU A 63 18.00 4.12 -18.66
N LYS A 64 18.28 5.27 -18.03
CA LYS A 64 18.65 5.34 -16.62
C LYS A 64 17.55 4.81 -15.69
N LEU A 65 16.29 5.11 -16.01
CA LEU A 65 15.12 4.62 -15.28
C LEU A 65 15.07 3.08 -15.25
N GLU A 66 15.35 2.42 -16.37
CA GLU A 66 15.39 0.94 -16.42
C GLU A 66 16.49 0.35 -15.54
N ASP A 67 17.67 0.98 -15.49
CA ASP A 67 18.74 0.52 -14.61
C ASP A 67 18.41 0.77 -13.13
N ASN A 68 17.86 1.93 -12.81
CA ASN A 68 17.35 2.23 -11.46
C ASN A 68 16.25 1.23 -11.05
N TRP A 69 15.37 0.87 -11.98
CA TRP A 69 14.30 -0.10 -11.75
C TRP A 69 14.86 -1.48 -11.40
N LYS A 70 15.89 -1.97 -12.10
CA LYS A 70 16.53 -3.26 -11.78
C LYS A 70 17.03 -3.28 -10.34
N GLN A 71 17.71 -2.22 -9.91
CA GLN A 71 18.24 -2.11 -8.55
C GLN A 71 17.13 -2.07 -7.50
N PHE A 72 16.10 -1.25 -7.73
CA PHE A 72 14.93 -1.19 -6.85
C PHE A 72 14.22 -2.54 -6.73
N ASN A 73 13.98 -3.21 -7.86
CA ASN A 73 13.30 -4.49 -7.91
C ASN A 73 14.08 -5.57 -7.13
N LEU A 74 15.40 -5.62 -7.29
CA LEU A 74 16.26 -6.54 -6.53
C LEU A 74 16.23 -6.24 -5.02
N SER A 75 16.31 -4.97 -4.63
CA SER A 75 16.21 -4.56 -3.22
C SER A 75 14.86 -4.98 -2.62
N LEU A 76 13.76 -4.71 -3.33
CA LEU A 76 12.41 -5.03 -2.87
C LEU A 76 12.22 -6.54 -2.69
N ILE A 77 12.74 -7.36 -3.61
CA ILE A 77 12.68 -8.83 -3.48
C ILE A 77 13.48 -9.30 -2.28
N LYS A 78 14.68 -8.77 -2.07
CA LYS A 78 15.54 -9.11 -0.93
C LYS A 78 14.85 -8.78 0.39
N GLU A 79 14.38 -7.54 0.54
CA GLU A 79 13.70 -7.07 1.74
C GLU A 79 12.40 -7.85 2.00
N LYS A 80 11.63 -8.20 0.95
CA LYS A 80 10.45 -9.07 1.09
C LYS A 80 10.82 -10.43 1.68
N ASN A 81 11.94 -11.02 1.22
CA ASN A 81 12.36 -12.33 1.72
C ASN A 81 12.82 -12.24 3.19
N GLU A 82 13.54 -11.17 3.56
CA GLU A 82 13.90 -10.89 4.96
C GLU A 82 12.64 -10.69 5.82
N TRP A 83 11.65 -9.96 5.32
CA TRP A 83 10.37 -9.79 6.00
C TRP A 83 9.65 -11.13 6.23
N ILE A 84 9.63 -12.04 5.25
CA ILE A 84 9.04 -13.39 5.41
C ILE A 84 9.76 -14.18 6.50
N GLN A 85 11.09 -14.03 6.61
CA GLN A 85 11.86 -14.68 7.67
C GLN A 85 11.50 -14.13 9.05
N ASN A 86 11.32 -12.82 9.19
CA ASN A 86 10.90 -12.21 10.45
C ASN A 86 9.49 -12.65 10.84
N VAL A 87 8.53 -12.62 9.91
CA VAL A 87 7.17 -13.14 10.14
C VAL A 87 7.17 -14.62 10.50
N THR A 88 8.13 -15.41 9.99
CA THR A 88 8.27 -16.81 10.41
C THR A 88 8.71 -16.95 11.87
N LYS A 89 9.51 -16.02 12.39
CA LYS A 89 9.87 -15.98 13.81
C LYS A 89 8.66 -15.56 14.65
N ASP A 90 7.99 -14.49 14.23
CA ASP A 90 6.78 -13.98 14.89
C ASP A 90 5.68 -15.06 14.93
N TRP A 91 5.54 -15.85 13.87
CA TRP A 91 4.64 -17.01 13.83
C TRP A 91 4.95 -18.03 14.92
N ASN A 92 6.22 -18.34 15.17
CA ASN A 92 6.60 -19.33 16.16
C ASN A 92 6.27 -18.85 17.58
N GLU A 93 6.53 -17.58 17.87
CA GLU A 93 6.15 -16.94 19.14
C GLU A 93 4.62 -16.88 19.29
N TRP A 94 3.92 -16.45 18.23
CA TRP A 94 2.47 -16.40 18.20
C TRP A 94 1.85 -17.80 18.44
N MET A 95 2.41 -18.85 17.83
CA MET A 95 1.96 -20.23 18.05
C MET A 95 2.15 -20.68 19.51
N GLN A 96 3.26 -20.33 20.15
CA GLN A 96 3.49 -20.64 21.57
C GLN A 96 2.49 -19.91 22.47
N ASN A 97 2.25 -18.64 22.19
CA ASN A 97 1.27 -17.83 22.92
C ASN A 97 -0.16 -18.37 22.72
N MET A 98 -0.51 -18.80 21.50
CA MET A 98 -1.78 -19.45 21.20
C MET A 98 -1.93 -20.76 21.98
N GLN A 99 -0.91 -21.62 21.94
CA GLN A 99 -0.89 -22.86 22.71
C GLN A 99 -1.14 -22.61 24.19
N HIS A 100 -0.37 -21.70 24.78
CA HIS A 100 -0.51 -21.35 26.20
C HIS A 100 -1.92 -20.80 26.51
N LYS A 101 -2.39 -19.81 25.74
CA LYS A 101 -3.71 -19.20 25.91
C LYS A 101 -4.82 -20.26 25.89
N TRP A 102 -4.83 -21.14 24.89
CA TRP A 102 -5.89 -22.13 24.72
C TRP A 102 -5.79 -23.27 25.73
N THR A 103 -4.59 -23.68 26.13
CA THR A 103 -4.41 -24.65 27.24
C THR A 103 -4.98 -24.11 28.56
N HIS A 104 -4.84 -22.81 28.82
CA HIS A 104 -5.37 -22.13 30.01
C HIS A 104 -6.70 -21.40 29.74
N TYR A 105 -7.45 -21.82 28.72
CA TYR A 105 -8.63 -21.07 28.27
C TYR A 105 -9.70 -20.90 29.35
N ILE A 106 -9.97 -21.94 30.15
CA ILE A 106 -10.98 -21.89 31.22
C ILE A 106 -10.55 -20.97 32.36
N GLU A 107 -9.26 -20.98 32.72
CA GLU A 107 -8.69 -20.15 33.78
C GLU A 107 -8.67 -18.67 33.39
N ASN A 108 -8.44 -18.38 32.11
CA ASN A 108 -8.34 -17.03 31.57
C ASN A 108 -9.64 -16.53 30.92
N MET A 109 -10.72 -17.30 30.99
CA MET A 109 -12.02 -16.94 30.44
C MET A 109 -12.59 -15.75 31.21
N ASP A 110 -13.10 -14.74 30.49
CA ASP A 110 -13.76 -13.63 31.17
C ASP A 110 -15.06 -14.09 31.84
N GLU A 111 -15.38 -13.49 33.00
CA GLU A 111 -16.51 -13.92 33.83
C GLU A 111 -17.86 -13.81 33.09
N SER A 112 -17.99 -12.85 32.17
CA SER A 112 -19.22 -12.65 31.41
C SER A 112 -19.43 -13.76 30.37
N HIS A 113 -18.37 -14.15 29.67
CA HIS A 113 -18.39 -15.25 28.71
C HIS A 113 -18.53 -16.60 29.42
N LYS A 114 -17.86 -16.79 30.57
CA LYS A 114 -18.03 -17.96 31.43
C LYS A 114 -19.47 -18.12 31.89
N SER A 115 -20.08 -17.03 32.37
CA SER A 115 -21.49 -17.02 32.78
C SER A 115 -22.42 -17.38 31.62
N HIS A 116 -22.20 -16.81 30.44
CA HIS A 116 -22.98 -17.11 29.25
C HIS A 116 -22.87 -18.58 28.82
N ILE A 117 -21.66 -19.16 28.81
CA ILE A 117 -21.47 -20.58 28.50
C ILE A 117 -22.19 -21.46 29.54
N LEU A 118 -22.03 -21.16 30.83
CA LEU A 118 -22.66 -21.91 31.91
C LEU A 118 -24.20 -21.88 31.85
N GLU A 119 -24.78 -20.72 31.54
CA GLU A 119 -26.23 -20.57 31.34
C GLU A 119 -26.72 -21.38 30.14
N LYS A 120 -26.01 -21.30 29.02
CA LYS A 120 -26.33 -22.06 27.81
C LYS A 120 -26.19 -23.57 28.01
N SER A 121 -25.23 -23.99 28.85
CA SER A 121 -24.89 -25.40 29.08
C SER A 121 -25.71 -26.10 30.17
N LEU A 122 -26.70 -25.44 30.78
CA LEU A 122 -27.47 -26.00 31.90
C LEU A 122 -28.15 -27.34 31.59
N THR A 123 -28.54 -27.56 30.33
CA THR A 123 -29.22 -28.78 29.88
C THR A 123 -28.34 -29.66 28.98
N TRP A 124 -27.05 -29.33 28.85
CA TRP A 124 -26.16 -30.01 27.92
C TRP A 124 -25.73 -31.36 28.46
N ASN A 125 -25.72 -32.35 27.57
CA ASN A 125 -25.03 -33.62 27.78
C ASN A 125 -23.64 -33.59 27.11
N ASN A 126 -22.90 -34.71 27.18
CA ASN A 126 -21.57 -34.79 26.57
C ASN A 126 -21.57 -34.57 25.05
N ALA A 127 -22.60 -35.02 24.33
CA ALA A 127 -22.69 -34.79 22.89
C ALA A 127 -22.91 -33.30 22.55
N ASP A 128 -23.66 -32.57 23.37
CA ASP A 128 -23.83 -31.12 23.21
C ASP A 128 -22.50 -30.38 23.44
N TRP A 129 -21.72 -30.79 24.45
CA TRP A 129 -20.37 -30.27 24.70
C TRP A 129 -19.39 -30.56 23.56
N GLU A 130 -19.38 -31.79 23.06
CA GLU A 130 -18.57 -32.17 21.89
C GLU A 130 -18.95 -31.34 20.66
N ASN A 131 -20.25 -31.11 20.44
CA ASN A 131 -20.72 -30.27 19.35
C ASN A 131 -20.24 -28.82 19.53
N TRP A 132 -20.36 -28.27 20.74
CA TRP A 132 -19.88 -26.91 21.03
C TRP A 132 -18.37 -26.76 20.81
N VAL A 133 -17.56 -27.73 21.24
CA VAL A 133 -16.11 -27.74 21.02
C VAL A 133 -15.79 -27.75 19.52
N ASN A 134 -16.47 -28.60 18.75
CA ASN A 134 -16.22 -28.75 17.32
C ASN A 134 -16.79 -27.61 16.46
N THR A 135 -17.63 -26.74 17.02
CA THR A 135 -18.26 -25.63 16.31
C THR A 135 -17.80 -24.28 16.84
N GLU A 136 -18.25 -23.87 18.01
CA GLU A 136 -18.01 -22.55 18.59
C GLU A 136 -16.55 -22.38 19.02
N LEU A 137 -16.00 -23.30 19.83
CA LEU A 137 -14.62 -23.20 20.28
C LEU A 137 -13.64 -23.25 19.09
N LYS A 138 -13.85 -24.20 18.17
CA LYS A 138 -13.10 -24.30 16.92
C LYS A 138 -13.16 -23.00 16.11
N GLY A 139 -14.35 -22.41 15.99
CA GLY A 139 -14.56 -21.14 15.29
C GLY A 139 -13.82 -19.96 15.93
N LEU A 140 -13.77 -19.88 17.26
CA LEU A 140 -12.99 -18.86 17.97
C LEU A 140 -11.50 -18.99 17.66
N ILE A 141 -10.95 -20.21 17.72
CA ILE A 141 -9.55 -20.50 17.40
C ILE A 141 -9.23 -20.14 15.94
N ASP A 142 -10.11 -20.49 15.00
CA ASP A 142 -9.93 -20.20 13.58
C ASP A 142 -9.98 -18.70 13.29
N ASN A 143 -10.86 -17.96 13.95
CA ASN A 143 -10.94 -16.51 13.80
C ASN A 143 -9.65 -15.81 14.26
N GLU A 144 -9.01 -16.28 15.32
CA GLU A 144 -7.74 -15.70 15.78
C GLU A 144 -6.61 -15.89 14.77
N LEU A 145 -6.51 -17.08 14.16
CA LEU A 145 -5.57 -17.31 13.06
C LEU A 145 -5.87 -16.40 11.87
N GLN A 146 -7.13 -16.33 11.43
CA GLN A 146 -7.51 -15.49 10.29
C GLN A 146 -7.20 -14.02 10.55
N ASN A 147 -7.51 -13.51 11.75
CA ASN A 147 -7.21 -12.13 12.12
C ASN A 147 -5.70 -11.85 12.07
N TRP A 148 -4.89 -12.74 12.65
CA TRP A 148 -3.43 -12.58 12.63
C TRP A 148 -2.86 -12.62 11.21
N ILE A 149 -3.27 -13.61 10.38
CA ILE A 149 -2.84 -13.70 8.98
C ILE A 149 -3.26 -12.45 8.19
N ASN A 150 -4.49 -11.98 8.35
CA ASN A 150 -5.01 -10.82 7.62
C ASN A 150 -4.27 -9.53 8.00
N GLN A 151 -3.94 -9.34 9.27
CA GLN A 151 -3.16 -8.19 9.73
C GLN A 151 -1.77 -8.18 9.08
N ILE A 152 -1.07 -9.32 9.13
CA ILE A 152 0.27 -9.46 8.55
C ILE A 152 0.24 -9.32 7.03
N GLU A 153 -0.76 -9.89 6.35
CA GLU A 153 -0.96 -9.75 4.91
C GLU A 153 -1.20 -8.30 4.51
N SER A 154 -2.04 -7.58 5.25
CA SER A 154 -2.33 -6.16 5.03
C SER A 154 -1.08 -5.29 5.21
N GLN A 155 -0.34 -5.47 6.31
CA GLN A 155 0.90 -4.71 6.58
C GLN A 155 1.91 -4.88 5.45
N ARG A 156 2.10 -6.12 4.97
CA ARG A 156 3.00 -6.42 3.85
C ARG A 156 2.55 -5.77 2.55
N TYR A 157 1.25 -5.82 2.25
CA TYR A 157 0.69 -5.24 1.04
C TYR A 157 0.91 -3.72 1.01
N THR A 158 0.57 -3.05 2.12
CA THR A 158 0.77 -1.61 2.30
C THR A 158 2.23 -1.24 2.19
N TRP A 159 3.13 -1.96 2.88
CA TRP A 159 4.57 -1.67 2.83
C TRP A 159 5.16 -1.77 1.42
N ILE A 160 4.80 -2.80 0.63
CA ILE A 160 5.26 -2.93 -0.75
C ILE A 160 4.66 -1.82 -1.63
N GLU A 161 3.37 -1.52 -1.46
CA GLU A 161 2.70 -0.45 -2.19
C GLU A 161 3.36 0.91 -1.92
N ASP A 162 3.57 1.26 -0.64
CA ASP A 162 4.17 2.53 -0.25
C ASP A 162 5.58 2.70 -0.83
N LYS A 163 6.41 1.64 -0.77
CA LYS A 163 7.74 1.66 -1.39
C LYS A 163 7.67 1.88 -2.90
N TRP A 164 6.75 1.21 -3.57
CA TRP A 164 6.57 1.35 -5.00
C TRP A 164 6.08 2.75 -5.37
N VAL A 165 5.06 3.26 -4.69
CA VAL A 165 4.51 4.61 -4.89
C VAL A 165 5.56 5.68 -4.63
N HIS A 166 6.30 5.56 -3.54
CA HIS A 166 7.37 6.50 -3.22
C HIS A 166 8.46 6.48 -4.30
N TRP A 167 8.93 5.30 -4.69
CA TRP A 167 9.99 5.17 -5.68
C TRP A 167 9.56 5.71 -7.06
N ARG A 168 8.38 5.33 -7.57
CA ARG A 168 7.92 5.80 -8.90
C ARG A 168 7.70 7.32 -8.91
N SER A 169 7.14 7.87 -7.83
CA SER A 169 6.96 9.32 -7.67
C SER A 169 8.29 10.04 -7.65
N TYR A 170 9.28 9.51 -6.92
CA TYR A 170 10.62 10.06 -6.92
C TYR A 170 11.25 10.05 -8.31
N GLN A 171 11.17 8.92 -9.05
CA GLN A 171 11.74 8.85 -10.40
C GLN A 171 11.15 9.90 -11.33
N ILE A 172 9.82 10.02 -11.43
CA ILE A 172 9.21 11.03 -12.32
C ILE A 172 9.53 12.46 -11.87
N LEU A 173 9.66 12.71 -10.57
CA LEU A 173 10.11 14.00 -10.05
C LEU A 173 11.53 14.35 -10.51
N THR A 174 12.45 13.38 -10.58
CA THR A 174 13.81 13.65 -11.10
C THR A 174 13.80 14.12 -12.56
N TRP A 175 12.86 13.62 -13.38
CA TRP A 175 12.68 14.10 -14.74
C TRP A 175 12.13 15.52 -14.79
N LEU A 176 11.06 15.76 -14.03
CA LEU A 176 10.37 17.06 -14.00
C LEU A 176 11.24 18.19 -13.43
N LYS A 177 12.20 17.86 -12.57
CA LYS A 177 13.17 18.78 -11.97
C LYS A 177 14.45 18.96 -12.79
N SER A 178 14.60 18.31 -13.95
CA SER A 178 15.77 18.59 -14.80
C SER A 178 15.72 20.05 -15.27
N ASP A 179 16.84 20.77 -15.15
CA ASP A 179 16.90 22.24 -15.26
C ASP A 179 16.12 22.76 -16.46
N TRP A 180 16.44 22.28 -17.67
CA TRP A 180 15.77 22.73 -18.89
C TRP A 180 14.28 22.38 -18.94
N LYS A 181 13.86 21.26 -18.35
CA LYS A 181 12.47 20.78 -18.39
C LYS A 181 11.63 21.60 -17.41
N HIS A 182 12.20 21.88 -16.25
CA HIS A 182 11.59 22.72 -15.22
C HIS A 182 11.31 24.12 -15.78
N ASP A 183 12.34 24.75 -16.36
CA ASP A 183 12.25 26.11 -16.89
C ASP A 183 11.29 26.19 -18.09
N GLU A 184 11.36 25.22 -19.01
CA GLU A 184 10.42 25.12 -20.13
C GLU A 184 8.96 25.00 -19.64
N ASN A 185 8.72 24.14 -18.66
CA ASN A 185 7.38 23.94 -18.11
C ASN A 185 6.87 25.20 -17.41
N ILE A 186 7.69 25.88 -16.59
CA ILE A 186 7.31 27.13 -15.94
C ILE A 186 6.97 28.20 -16.99
N CYS A 187 7.79 28.34 -18.03
CA CYS A 187 7.59 29.33 -19.08
C CYS A 187 6.23 29.13 -19.79
N TRP A 188 5.92 27.89 -20.20
CA TRP A 188 4.66 27.61 -20.88
C TRP A 188 3.44 27.66 -19.95
N LEU A 189 3.54 27.17 -18.72
CA LEU A 189 2.45 27.26 -17.73
C LEU A 189 2.13 28.72 -17.38
N ARG A 190 3.16 29.57 -17.24
CA ARG A 190 2.97 31.01 -17.00
C ARG A 190 2.23 31.67 -18.17
N LYS A 191 2.60 31.33 -19.41
CA LYS A 191 1.90 31.83 -20.62
C LYS A 191 0.44 31.37 -20.64
N GLU A 192 0.17 30.11 -20.34
CA GLU A 192 -1.18 29.52 -20.27
C GLU A 192 -2.04 30.22 -19.20
N TYR A 193 -1.47 30.47 -18.02
CA TYR A 193 -2.13 31.23 -16.94
C TYR A 193 -2.44 32.68 -17.34
N ILE A 194 -1.52 33.37 -18.02
CA ILE A 194 -1.74 34.74 -18.50
C ILE A 194 -2.86 34.76 -19.55
N GLU A 195 -2.88 33.79 -20.46
CA GLU A 195 -3.92 33.68 -21.49
C GLU A 195 -5.31 33.44 -20.88
N TRP A 196 -5.44 32.53 -19.91
CA TRP A 196 -6.72 32.28 -19.24
C TRP A 196 -7.26 33.51 -18.51
N ASN A 197 -6.38 34.32 -17.91
CA ASN A 197 -6.79 35.52 -17.18
C ASN A 197 -6.93 36.76 -18.09
N LYS A 198 -6.24 36.79 -19.24
CA LYS A 198 -6.23 37.91 -20.21
C LYS A 198 -6.12 37.38 -21.64
N PRO A 199 -7.24 36.90 -22.24
CA PRO A 199 -7.25 36.18 -23.52
C PRO A 199 -6.73 36.95 -24.75
N SER A 200 -6.51 38.26 -24.64
CA SER A 200 -6.05 39.12 -25.73
C SER A 200 -4.53 39.26 -25.83
N LYS A 201 -3.74 38.73 -24.89
CA LYS A 201 -2.29 38.99 -24.80
C LYS A 201 -1.37 37.90 -25.35
N VAL A 202 -1.84 36.67 -25.51
CA VAL A 202 -0.99 35.54 -25.92
C VAL A 202 -1.60 34.87 -27.14
N ARG A 203 -0.90 34.94 -28.27
CA ARG A 203 -1.25 34.15 -29.46
C ARG A 203 -0.62 32.78 -29.27
N ASN A 204 -1.39 31.75 -28.98
CA ASN A 204 -0.85 30.38 -28.91
C ASN A 204 -0.17 30.01 -30.23
N THR A 205 1.16 29.94 -30.19
CA THR A 205 2.02 29.68 -31.34
C THR A 205 2.20 28.17 -31.56
N GLY A 206 2.71 27.76 -32.73
CA GLY A 206 3.04 26.36 -33.01
C GLY A 206 3.99 25.72 -31.98
N GLY A 207 4.80 26.53 -31.28
CA GLY A 207 5.67 26.04 -30.19
C GLY A 207 4.91 25.53 -28.96
N TRP A 208 3.78 26.16 -28.60
CA TRP A 208 2.95 25.70 -27.48
C TRP A 208 2.33 24.34 -27.79
N LEU A 209 1.81 24.16 -29.01
CA LEU A 209 1.23 22.89 -29.45
C LEU A 209 2.28 21.77 -29.40
N LYS A 210 3.49 22.02 -29.92
CA LYS A 210 4.62 21.08 -29.84
C LYS A 210 4.98 20.71 -28.40
N TRP A 211 5.00 21.68 -27.49
CA TRP A 211 5.24 21.42 -26.07
C TRP A 211 4.14 20.52 -25.46
N LYS A 212 2.86 20.82 -25.73
CA LYS A 212 1.72 20.01 -25.25
C LYS A 212 1.78 18.58 -25.80
N GLU A 213 2.04 18.42 -27.09
CA GLU A 213 2.18 17.11 -27.73
C GLU A 213 3.32 16.30 -27.09
N ARG A 214 4.47 16.93 -26.82
CA ARG A 214 5.59 16.28 -26.13
C ARG A 214 5.23 15.86 -24.71
N ILE A 215 4.60 16.73 -23.91
CA ILE A 215 4.17 16.40 -22.54
C ILE A 215 3.19 15.23 -22.56
N TYR A 216 2.24 15.24 -23.49
CA TYR A 216 1.26 14.17 -23.63
C TYR A 216 1.91 12.84 -23.98
N LYS A 217 2.79 12.83 -25.00
CA LYS A 217 3.57 11.64 -25.39
C LYS A 217 4.38 11.09 -24.22
N GLN A 218 5.15 11.93 -23.53
CA GLN A 218 5.95 11.53 -22.36
C GLN A 218 5.09 10.95 -21.24
N SER A 219 3.91 11.53 -20.99
CA SER A 219 2.97 11.05 -19.98
C SER A 219 2.41 9.67 -20.33
N LEU A 220 2.08 9.42 -21.61
CA LEU A 220 1.63 8.11 -22.07
C LEU A 220 2.72 7.05 -21.95
N GLU A 221 3.95 7.39 -22.35
CA GLU A 221 5.09 6.48 -22.23
C GLU A 221 5.38 6.13 -20.77
N TRP A 222 5.35 7.12 -19.87
CA TRP A 222 5.47 6.89 -18.43
C TRP A 222 4.36 6.01 -17.88
N LEU A 223 3.10 6.29 -18.23
CA LEU A 223 1.96 5.50 -17.76
C LEU A 223 2.05 4.04 -18.21
N TYR A 224 2.38 3.81 -19.48
CA TYR A 224 2.57 2.47 -20.02
C TYR A 224 3.72 1.74 -19.31
N TRP A 225 4.83 2.44 -19.07
CA TRP A 225 5.96 1.91 -18.33
C TRP A 225 5.56 1.49 -16.91
N VAL A 226 4.89 2.37 -16.15
CA VAL A 226 4.41 2.12 -14.79
C VAL A 226 3.46 0.93 -14.77
N GLN A 227 2.48 0.86 -15.67
CA GLN A 227 1.53 -0.25 -15.75
C GLN A 227 2.21 -1.60 -16.01
N ASN A 228 3.26 -1.63 -16.81
CA ASN A 228 4.02 -2.85 -17.03
C ASN A 228 4.79 -3.29 -15.79
N LYS A 229 5.42 -2.35 -15.07
CA LYS A 229 6.13 -2.66 -13.83
C LYS A 229 5.18 -3.02 -12.68
N GLU A 230 3.99 -2.43 -12.64
CA GLU A 230 2.93 -2.75 -11.68
C GLU A 230 2.62 -4.24 -11.67
N LYS A 231 2.51 -4.88 -12.86
CA LYS A 231 2.28 -6.33 -12.96
C LYS A 231 3.36 -7.14 -12.25
N ILE A 232 4.62 -6.69 -12.32
CA ILE A 232 5.75 -7.32 -11.64
C ILE A 232 5.65 -7.10 -10.13
N ILE A 233 5.33 -5.89 -9.69
CA ILE A 233 5.10 -5.57 -8.28
C ILE A 233 3.97 -6.41 -7.68
N GLN A 234 2.86 -6.57 -8.39
CA GLN A 234 1.75 -7.43 -7.97
C GLN A 234 2.18 -8.90 -7.85
N ASN A 235 3.00 -9.39 -8.77
CA ASN A 235 3.57 -10.73 -8.63
C ASN A 235 4.49 -10.84 -7.40
N ILE A 236 5.32 -9.83 -7.13
CA ILE A 236 6.17 -9.79 -5.91
C ILE A 236 5.30 -9.84 -4.66
N LYS A 237 4.17 -9.12 -4.64
CA LYS A 237 3.18 -9.17 -3.56
C LYS A 237 2.50 -10.53 -3.40
N CYS A 238 2.49 -11.43 -4.38
CA CYS A 238 1.89 -12.76 -4.19
C CYS A 238 2.95 -13.85 -3.97
N SER A 239 4.13 -13.67 -4.58
CA SER A 239 5.18 -14.67 -4.64
C SER A 239 5.71 -15.06 -3.25
N GLY A 240 5.69 -16.36 -2.96
CA GLY A 240 6.16 -16.94 -1.70
C GLY A 240 5.17 -16.82 -0.54
N TRP A 241 4.34 -15.78 -0.50
CA TRP A 241 3.34 -15.58 0.57
C TRP A 241 2.28 -16.68 0.59
N ILE A 242 1.72 -17.02 -0.57
CA ILE A 242 0.69 -18.07 -0.69
C ILE A 242 1.22 -19.40 -0.14
N ARG A 243 2.40 -19.82 -0.58
CA ARG A 243 3.04 -21.05 -0.10
C ARG A 243 3.30 -21.01 1.41
N TRP A 244 3.83 -19.90 1.92
CA TRP A 244 4.08 -19.74 3.34
C TRP A 244 2.77 -19.88 4.15
N LYS A 245 1.69 -19.22 3.70
CA LYS A 245 0.37 -19.29 4.34
C LYS A 245 -0.19 -20.71 4.34
N ASP A 246 -0.10 -21.41 3.22
CA ASP A 246 -0.56 -22.81 3.11
C ASP A 246 0.21 -23.74 4.05
N ASP A 247 1.52 -23.57 4.13
CA ASP A 247 2.37 -24.36 5.02
C ASP A 247 2.06 -24.07 6.50
N LYS A 248 1.83 -22.80 6.88
CA LYS A 248 1.46 -22.44 8.25
C LYS A 248 0.05 -22.91 8.63
N ASN A 249 -0.91 -22.80 7.72
CA ASN A 249 -2.27 -23.30 7.92
C ASN A 249 -2.29 -24.81 8.17
N LYS A 250 -1.45 -25.60 7.48
CA LYS A 250 -1.34 -27.05 7.73
C LYS A 250 -0.87 -27.34 9.15
N ILE A 251 0.21 -26.67 9.59
CA ILE A 251 0.77 -26.84 10.93
C ILE A 251 -0.26 -26.45 11.99
N PHE A 252 -0.93 -25.30 11.80
CA PHE A 252 -1.95 -24.82 12.73
C PHE A 252 -3.13 -25.78 12.82
N ASN A 253 -3.65 -26.25 11.68
CA ASN A 253 -4.77 -27.18 11.65
C ASN A 253 -4.44 -28.50 12.35
N GLN A 254 -3.24 -29.05 12.13
CA GLN A 254 -2.79 -30.24 12.85
C GLN A 254 -2.78 -30.02 14.36
N TRP A 255 -2.21 -28.92 14.82
CA TRP A 255 -2.20 -28.56 16.23
C TRP A 255 -3.63 -28.40 16.79
N LYS A 256 -4.48 -27.65 16.10
CA LYS A 256 -5.86 -27.37 16.50
C LYS A 256 -6.68 -28.66 16.65
N GLU A 257 -6.63 -29.56 15.68
CA GLU A 257 -7.36 -30.83 15.76
C GLU A 257 -6.84 -31.69 16.94
N CYS A 258 -5.53 -31.73 17.16
CA CYS A 258 -4.98 -32.41 18.35
C CYS A 258 -5.46 -31.78 19.66
N PHE A 259 -5.46 -30.45 19.74
CA PHE A 259 -5.96 -29.72 20.91
C PHE A 259 -7.43 -30.02 21.19
N LEU A 260 -8.31 -29.89 20.19
CA LEU A 260 -9.76 -30.11 20.34
C LEU A 260 -10.06 -31.56 20.74
N ASN A 261 -9.39 -32.54 20.11
CA ASN A 261 -9.57 -33.95 20.45
C ASN A 261 -9.12 -34.26 21.89
N ASN A 262 -8.02 -33.66 22.35
CA ASN A 262 -7.58 -33.80 23.73
C ASN A 262 -8.56 -33.11 24.70
N TRP A 263 -9.08 -31.95 24.33
CA TRP A 263 -10.07 -31.20 25.13
C TRP A 263 -11.35 -32.01 25.35
N ILE A 264 -11.83 -32.68 24.30
CA ILE A 264 -13.00 -33.58 24.34
C ILE A 264 -12.70 -34.82 25.18
N ARG A 265 -11.60 -35.53 24.90
CA ARG A 265 -11.25 -36.77 25.60
C ARG A 265 -11.08 -36.58 27.10
N GLU A 266 -10.53 -35.43 27.50
CA GLU A 266 -10.32 -35.08 28.91
C GLU A 266 -11.53 -34.38 29.55
N GLU A 267 -12.63 -34.22 28.79
CA GLU A 267 -13.84 -33.53 29.22
C GLU A 267 -13.54 -32.21 29.94
N LYS A 268 -12.66 -31.39 29.35
CA LYS A 268 -12.10 -30.19 30.03
C LYS A 268 -13.18 -29.22 30.51
N TRP A 269 -14.37 -29.23 29.91
CA TRP A 269 -15.52 -28.44 30.38
C TRP A 269 -15.92 -28.75 31.83
N ASN A 270 -15.60 -29.92 32.37
CA ASN A 270 -15.88 -30.25 33.78
C ASN A 270 -15.18 -29.27 34.75
N SER A 271 -14.04 -28.68 34.38
CA SER A 271 -13.39 -27.68 35.24
C SER A 271 -14.14 -26.34 35.30
N LEU A 272 -15.00 -26.02 34.32
CA LEU A 272 -15.88 -24.84 34.39
C LEU A 272 -16.83 -24.91 35.60
N PHE A 273 -17.21 -26.11 36.03
CA PHE A 273 -18.14 -26.35 37.13
C PHE A 273 -17.44 -26.49 38.49
N ASN A 274 -16.17 -26.93 38.51
CA ASN A 274 -15.41 -27.10 39.74
C ASN A 274 -15.06 -25.77 40.43
N ASP A 275 -14.88 -24.68 39.69
CA ASP A 275 -14.64 -23.34 40.26
C ASP A 275 -15.83 -22.79 41.08
N LYS A 276 -17.06 -23.30 40.86
CA LYS A 276 -18.22 -22.93 41.68
C LYS A 276 -18.16 -23.53 43.08
N GLN A 277 -17.61 -24.73 43.26
CA GLN A 277 -17.51 -25.32 44.60
C GLN A 277 -16.58 -24.51 45.50
N THR A 278 -15.52 -23.89 44.96
CA THR A 278 -14.60 -23.02 45.70
C THR A 278 -15.19 -21.66 46.08
N LEU A 279 -16.20 -21.16 45.36
CA LEU A 279 -16.90 -19.91 45.69
C LEU A 279 -18.06 -20.13 46.68
N PHE A 280 -18.78 -21.26 46.60
CA PHE A 280 -19.83 -21.60 47.58
C PHE A 280 -19.28 -22.08 48.94
N LEU A 281 -18.03 -22.53 49.01
CA LEU A 281 -17.35 -22.91 50.26
C LEU A 281 -16.62 -21.74 50.96
N ARG A 282 -16.75 -20.50 50.45
CA ARG A 282 -16.13 -19.28 51.01
C ARG A 282 -17.15 -18.22 51.48
N GLN A 283 -18.44 -18.56 51.55
CA GLN A 283 -19.48 -17.79 52.26
C GLN A 283 -19.86 -18.50 53.56
#